data_AF-A0A7V1CJW8-F1
#
_entry.id   AF-A0A7V1CJW8-F1
#
_cell.length_a   1.000
_cell.length_b   1.000
_cell.length_c   1.000
_cell.angle_alpha   90.00
_cell.angle_beta   90.00
_cell.angle_gamma   90.00
#
_symmetry.space_group_name_H-M   'P 1'
#
loop_
_entity.id
_entity.type
_entity.pdbx_description
1 polymer ?
#
loop_
_entity_poly.entity_id
_entity_poly.type
_entity_poly.pdbx_seq_one_letter_code
_entity_poly.pdbx_strand_id
1 'polypeptide(L)'
;MVTPYYRRYKYDGTITNSLAYPLTRSLYGTIIRQPIGGEFGMSGSLAKILAHQKFGDSNIAKFGIDIWMTTTAICEGFSTAQAAMGVKLHDAKDPAASLAPMFEQVVGSMFSLMDRYEVKWKAIKGAQSVDLFGEDVEQKPVSFEVDFLKLIQNFKTGFKKYEQVIKTIVQDDVYHELKAVSHSHLNKLHFPDELWAKTVYDCAIAYNYGPFPSNTVLEALVPLYFAKTASFILSTKYMSSSLAEAIVEGTAEVFEEEKDHLSNYWNIAKKKYPKQSKKHAISKN
;
A
#
# COMPACT_ATOMS: atom_id res chain seq x y z
N MET A 1 15.38 13.60 2.48
CA MET A 1 15.52 12.13 2.53
C MET A 1 15.83 11.64 1.13
N VAL A 2 16.74 10.70 0.98
CA VAL A 2 17.06 10.05 -0.29
C VAL A 2 16.66 8.59 -0.18
N THR A 3 15.75 8.13 -1.03
CA THR A 3 15.28 6.73 -1.08
C THR A 3 15.87 6.00 -2.29
N PRO A 4 15.96 4.67 -2.29
CA PRO A 4 16.45 3.93 -3.42
C PRO A 4 15.43 3.90 -4.56
N TYR A 5 15.96 3.88 -5.77
CA TYR A 5 15.27 3.55 -6.99
C TYR A 5 15.96 2.32 -7.59
N TYR A 6 15.31 1.16 -7.49
CA TYR A 6 15.79 -0.08 -8.09
C TYR A 6 14.88 -0.53 -9.22
N ARG A 7 15.50 -1.18 -10.21
CA ARG A 7 14.82 -2.08 -11.13
C ARG A 7 14.56 -3.42 -10.44
N ARG A 8 13.32 -3.89 -10.53
CA ARG A 8 12.86 -5.14 -9.91
C ARG A 8 12.16 -6.01 -10.93
N TYR A 9 12.20 -7.32 -10.69
CA TYR A 9 11.38 -8.24 -11.46
C TYR A 9 9.90 -7.88 -11.22
N LYS A 10 9.07 -7.93 -12.28
CA LYS A 10 7.66 -7.52 -12.22
C LYS A 10 6.82 -8.18 -11.12
N TYR A 11 7.20 -9.36 -10.62
CA TYR A 11 6.49 -10.05 -9.53
C TYR A 11 7.19 -9.94 -8.17
N ASP A 12 8.19 -9.08 -8.07
CA ASP A 12 8.84 -8.70 -6.81
C ASP A 12 8.23 -7.42 -6.24
N GLY A 13 8.37 -7.24 -4.92
CA GLY A 13 7.89 -6.04 -4.24
C GLY A 13 6.39 -5.82 -4.40
N THR A 14 5.58 -6.90 -4.41
CA THR A 14 4.14 -6.85 -4.67
C THR A 14 3.38 -5.93 -3.71
N ILE A 15 3.79 -5.85 -2.42
CA ILE A 15 3.23 -4.88 -1.46
C ILE A 15 3.52 -3.45 -1.91
N THR A 16 4.76 -3.18 -2.33
CA THR A 16 5.16 -1.87 -2.88
C THR A 16 4.32 -1.51 -4.09
N ASN A 17 4.31 -2.39 -5.10
CA ASN A 17 3.74 -2.10 -6.41
C ASN A 17 2.21 -2.00 -6.38
N SER A 18 1.55 -2.86 -5.60
CA SER A 18 0.08 -2.88 -5.57
C SER A 18 -0.52 -1.89 -4.59
N LEU A 19 0.19 -1.47 -3.53
CA LEU A 19 -0.42 -0.67 -2.47
C LEU A 19 0.49 0.44 -1.95
N ALA A 20 1.70 0.11 -1.47
CA ALA A 20 2.47 1.10 -0.73
C ALA A 20 2.86 2.32 -1.60
N TYR A 21 3.26 2.09 -2.85
CA TYR A 21 3.56 3.15 -3.80
C TYR A 21 2.30 3.92 -4.25
N PRO A 22 1.26 3.28 -4.84
CA PRO A 22 0.02 3.96 -5.23
C PRO A 22 -0.61 4.82 -4.12
N LEU A 23 -0.75 4.26 -2.92
CA LEU A 23 -1.40 4.94 -1.81
C LEU A 23 -0.56 6.10 -1.27
N THR A 24 0.76 5.94 -1.15
CA THR A 24 1.66 7.04 -0.72
C THR A 24 1.62 8.19 -1.72
N ARG A 25 1.68 7.86 -3.02
CA ARG A 25 1.65 8.83 -4.11
C ARG A 25 0.34 9.62 -4.11
N SER A 26 -0.80 8.95 -4.02
CA SER A 26 -2.12 9.60 -3.97
C SER A 26 -2.31 10.47 -2.72
N LEU A 27 -1.88 10.00 -1.55
CA LEU A 27 -2.10 10.73 -0.31
C LEU A 27 -1.15 11.92 -0.14
N TYR A 28 0.12 11.76 -0.50
CA TYR A 28 1.17 12.72 -0.14
C TYR A 28 1.84 13.40 -1.35
N GLY A 29 1.37 13.11 -2.56
CA GLY A 29 1.66 13.90 -3.76
C GLY A 29 3.12 13.87 -4.19
N THR A 30 3.86 12.85 -3.76
CA THR A 30 5.29 12.71 -4.03
C THR A 30 5.54 11.34 -4.67
N ILE A 31 6.17 11.34 -5.84
CA ILE A 31 6.51 10.11 -6.57
C ILE A 31 7.80 9.55 -5.98
N ILE A 32 7.66 8.77 -4.91
CA ILE A 32 8.74 7.94 -4.32
C ILE A 32 8.44 6.49 -4.64
N ARG A 33 9.20 5.89 -5.57
CA ARG A 33 8.88 4.57 -6.13
C ARG A 33 8.98 3.44 -5.11
N GLN A 34 9.82 3.60 -4.09
CA GLN A 34 10.07 2.60 -3.06
C GLN A 34 9.89 3.18 -1.66
N PRO A 35 8.64 3.50 -1.27
CA PRO A 35 8.39 4.16 0.01
C PRO A 35 8.59 3.21 1.22
N ILE A 36 8.77 1.91 0.96
CA ILE A 36 9.14 0.87 1.95
C ILE A 36 10.55 0.31 1.69
N GLY A 37 11.43 1.07 1.02
CA GLY A 37 12.83 0.69 0.84
C GLY A 37 13.62 0.85 2.15
N GLY A 38 14.33 -0.20 2.57
CA GLY A 38 15.11 -0.20 3.82
C GLY A 38 16.47 0.50 3.72
N GLU A 39 16.93 0.83 2.52
CA GLU A 39 18.09 1.69 2.30
C GLU A 39 17.61 3.15 2.22
N PHE A 40 18.30 4.09 2.86
CA PHE A 40 17.98 5.51 2.75
C PHE A 40 19.12 6.40 3.25
N GLY A 41 19.15 7.63 2.75
CA GLY A 41 19.94 8.73 3.30
C GLY A 41 19.05 9.79 3.93
N MET A 42 19.43 10.34 5.08
CA MET A 42 18.68 11.42 5.71
C MET A 42 19.59 12.49 6.30
N SER A 43 19.09 13.72 6.38
CA SER A 43 19.79 14.79 7.08
C SER A 43 19.74 14.54 8.60
N GLY A 44 20.73 15.08 9.33
CA GLY A 44 20.74 15.02 10.79
C GLY A 44 19.48 15.63 11.42
N SER A 45 18.90 16.65 10.79
CA SER A 45 17.63 17.27 11.19
C SER A 45 16.46 16.29 11.10
N LEU A 46 16.34 15.54 10.00
CA LEU A 46 15.31 14.51 9.84
C LEU A 46 15.53 13.38 10.84
N ALA A 47 16.76 12.91 11.01
CA ALA A 47 17.10 11.88 12.00
C ALA A 47 16.70 12.31 13.42
N LYS A 48 16.97 13.57 13.78
CA LYS A 48 16.56 14.13 15.06
C LYS A 48 15.03 14.14 15.21
N ILE A 49 14.29 14.59 14.20
CA ILE A 49 12.82 14.58 14.27
C ILE A 49 12.29 13.17 14.44
N LEU A 50 12.74 12.22 13.61
CA LEU A 50 12.31 10.81 13.71
C LEU A 50 12.60 10.23 15.10
N ALA A 51 13.79 10.47 15.65
CA ALA A 51 14.18 9.96 16.97
C ALA A 51 13.35 10.53 18.13
N HIS A 52 12.79 11.75 18.00
CA HIS A 52 11.95 12.37 19.04
C HIS A 52 10.47 12.03 18.88
N GLN A 53 10.05 11.49 17.74
CA GLN A 53 8.66 11.11 17.53
C GLN A 53 8.35 9.81 18.26
N LYS A 54 7.45 9.89 19.24
CA LYS A 54 6.86 8.71 19.86
C LYS A 54 5.79 8.15 18.94
N PHE A 55 5.85 6.85 18.65
CA PHE A 55 4.78 6.11 18.00
C PHE A 55 4.33 4.96 18.91
N GLY A 56 3.02 4.84 19.12
CA GLY A 56 2.43 3.76 19.93
C GLY A 56 2.05 2.51 19.12
N ASP A 57 2.18 2.58 17.78
CA ASP A 57 1.82 1.48 16.90
C ASP A 57 2.97 0.46 16.83
N SER A 58 2.70 -0.76 17.30
CA SER A 58 3.64 -1.88 17.26
C SER A 58 4.00 -2.35 15.84
N ASN A 59 3.19 -1.99 14.83
CA ASN A 59 3.49 -2.26 13.43
C ASN A 59 4.67 -1.42 12.94
N ILE A 60 4.74 -0.16 13.37
CA ILE A 60 5.84 0.76 13.04
C ILE A 60 7.16 0.24 13.63
N ALA A 61 7.12 -0.36 14.82
CA ALA A 61 8.31 -0.96 15.45
C ALA A 61 8.84 -2.23 14.73
N LYS A 62 8.19 -2.69 13.66
CA LYS A 62 8.54 -3.89 12.89
C LYS A 62 8.72 -3.51 11.41
N PHE A 63 8.01 -4.17 10.48
CA PHE A 63 8.11 -3.87 9.03
C PHE A 63 7.50 -2.53 8.62
N GLY A 64 6.77 -1.85 9.52
CA GLY A 64 6.16 -0.54 9.26
C GLY A 64 7.11 0.65 9.35
N ILE A 65 8.35 0.46 9.80
CA ILE A 65 9.27 1.58 10.07
C ILE A 65 9.62 2.37 8.80
N ASP A 66 9.85 1.68 7.68
CA ASP A 66 10.32 2.30 6.43
C ASP A 66 9.25 3.24 5.85
N ILE A 67 7.99 2.78 5.82
CA ILE A 67 6.88 3.61 5.34
C ILE A 67 6.57 4.77 6.28
N TRP A 68 6.76 4.57 7.59
CA TRP A 68 6.61 5.62 8.58
C TRP A 68 7.67 6.71 8.42
N MET A 69 8.93 6.35 8.22
CA MET A 69 10.01 7.30 7.95
C MET A 69 9.75 8.08 6.66
N THR A 70 9.38 7.37 5.58
CA THR A 70 9.10 8.00 4.28
C THR A 70 7.94 8.98 4.37
N THR A 71 6.81 8.54 4.93
CA THR A 71 5.61 9.38 5.08
C THR A 71 5.89 10.59 5.96
N THR A 72 6.62 10.40 7.07
CA THR A 72 6.97 11.49 7.98
C THR A 72 7.88 12.50 7.31
N ALA A 73 8.89 12.06 6.54
CA ALA A 73 9.76 12.98 5.80
C ALA A 73 8.95 13.86 4.84
N ILE A 74 8.02 13.29 4.07
CA ILE A 74 7.16 14.03 3.16
C ILE A 74 6.25 15.01 3.93
N CYS A 75 5.51 14.51 4.92
CA CYS A 75 4.47 15.29 5.60
C CYS A 75 5.03 16.43 6.46
N GLU A 76 6.20 16.22 7.06
CA GLU A 76 6.93 17.24 7.85
C GLU A 76 7.73 18.21 6.95
N GLY A 77 7.62 18.09 5.63
CA GLY A 77 8.12 19.09 4.67
C GLY A 77 9.62 18.98 4.35
N PHE A 78 10.23 17.82 4.58
CA PHE A 78 11.61 17.60 4.13
C PHE A 78 11.66 17.36 2.62
N SER A 79 12.67 17.93 1.96
CA SER A 79 12.96 17.59 0.57
C SER A 79 13.25 16.10 0.41
N THR A 80 12.67 15.49 -0.62
CA THR A 80 12.82 14.09 -0.97
C THR A 80 13.48 13.96 -2.33
N ALA A 81 14.27 12.90 -2.49
CA ALA A 81 14.92 12.54 -3.73
C ALA A 81 15.09 11.02 -3.80
N GLN A 82 15.44 10.52 -4.97
CA GLN A 82 15.72 9.12 -5.22
C GLN A 82 17.16 8.94 -5.69
N ALA A 83 17.77 7.79 -5.40
CA ALA A 83 19.07 7.40 -5.94
C ALA A 83 18.90 6.18 -6.84
N ALA A 84 19.41 6.22 -8.07
CA ALA A 84 19.45 5.08 -8.98
C ALA A 84 20.43 4.04 -8.44
N MET A 85 19.92 2.87 -8.06
CA MET A 85 20.69 1.80 -7.41
C MET A 85 20.81 0.53 -8.27
N GLY A 86 20.36 0.56 -9.53
CA GLY A 86 20.38 -0.59 -10.44
C GLY A 86 19.39 -1.69 -10.05
N VAL A 87 19.77 -2.96 -10.22
CA VAL A 87 18.91 -4.11 -9.84
C VAL A 87 18.99 -4.35 -8.34
N LYS A 88 17.83 -4.53 -7.70
CA LYS A 88 17.76 -4.99 -6.31
C LYS A 88 18.20 -6.45 -6.23
N LEU A 89 19.26 -6.73 -5.46
CA LEU A 89 19.71 -8.09 -5.14
C LEU A 89 19.22 -8.47 -3.74
N HIS A 90 18.27 -9.41 -3.65
CA HIS A 90 17.81 -10.03 -2.40
C HIS A 90 17.20 -11.40 -2.69
N ASP A 91 17.04 -12.20 -1.64
CA ASP A 91 16.34 -13.48 -1.72
C ASP A 91 14.89 -13.26 -2.14
N ALA A 92 14.49 -13.89 -3.26
CA ALA A 92 13.13 -13.82 -3.75
C ALA A 92 12.14 -14.28 -2.66
N LYS A 93 11.12 -13.46 -2.39
CA LYS A 93 10.05 -13.79 -1.45
C LYS A 93 8.80 -14.12 -2.24
N ASP A 94 8.36 -15.37 -2.19
CA ASP A 94 7.08 -15.76 -2.76
C ASP A 94 5.94 -15.06 -2.00
N PRO A 95 5.16 -14.19 -2.67
CA PRO A 95 4.02 -13.51 -2.05
C PRO A 95 3.01 -14.45 -1.41
N ALA A 96 2.82 -15.65 -1.97
CA ALA A 96 1.84 -16.62 -1.51
C ALA A 96 2.21 -17.32 -0.20
N ALA A 97 3.49 -17.31 0.18
CA ALA A 97 4.02 -18.08 1.29
C ALA A 97 4.29 -17.27 2.56
N SER A 98 4.70 -16.00 2.44
CA SER A 98 5.36 -15.30 3.56
C SER A 98 5.00 -13.83 3.76
N LEU A 99 4.20 -13.22 2.87
CA LEU A 99 4.02 -11.76 2.89
C LEU A 99 2.85 -11.27 3.75
N ALA A 100 1.92 -12.12 4.20
CA ALA A 100 0.76 -11.66 4.97
C ALA A 100 1.13 -10.87 6.26
N PRO A 101 2.03 -11.35 7.15
CA PRO A 101 2.40 -10.59 8.35
C PRO A 101 3.13 -9.27 8.03
N MET A 102 3.93 -9.25 6.96
CA MET A 102 4.60 -8.03 6.50
C MET A 102 3.57 -7.03 5.93
N PHE A 103 2.61 -7.52 5.15
CA PHE A 103 1.52 -6.73 4.59
C PHE A 103 0.72 -6.05 5.69
N GLU A 104 0.27 -6.79 6.70
CA GLU A 104 -0.49 -6.23 7.82
C GLU A 104 0.27 -5.12 8.55
N GLN A 105 1.57 -5.30 8.79
CA GLN A 105 2.39 -4.29 9.49
C GLN A 105 2.63 -3.04 8.65
N VAL A 106 2.97 -3.19 7.36
CA VAL A 106 3.19 -2.06 6.46
C VAL A 106 1.89 -1.28 6.27
N VAL A 107 0.80 -1.97 5.91
CA VAL A 107 -0.49 -1.34 5.62
C VAL A 107 -1.13 -0.77 6.87
N GLY A 108 -1.00 -1.44 8.02
CA GLY A 108 -1.44 -0.90 9.31
C GLY A 108 -0.77 0.43 9.63
N SER A 109 0.55 0.52 9.42
CA SER A 109 1.30 1.76 9.62
C SER A 109 0.84 2.87 8.67
N MET A 110 0.59 2.53 7.39
CA MET A 110 0.04 3.47 6.41
C MET A 110 -1.33 4.00 6.83
N PHE A 111 -2.25 3.12 7.21
CA PHE A 111 -3.60 3.49 7.61
C PHE A 111 -3.63 4.32 8.89
N SER A 112 -2.75 4.03 9.86
CA SER A 112 -2.57 4.85 11.06
C SER A 112 -2.06 6.27 10.71
N LEU A 113 -1.13 6.37 9.76
CA LEU A 113 -0.58 7.66 9.31
C LEU A 113 -1.60 8.52 8.55
N MET A 114 -2.61 7.90 7.92
CA MET A 114 -3.71 8.64 7.28
C MET A 114 -4.53 9.45 8.28
N ASP A 115 -4.81 8.94 9.48
CA ASP A 115 -5.50 9.71 10.53
C ASP A 115 -4.60 10.83 11.06
N ARG A 116 -3.32 10.53 11.30
CA ARG A 116 -2.34 11.52 11.77
C ARG A 116 -2.17 12.69 10.80
N TYR A 117 -2.07 12.41 9.50
CA TYR A 117 -1.81 13.40 8.46
C TYR A 117 -3.08 13.75 7.67
N GLU A 118 -4.27 13.63 8.27
CA GLU A 118 -5.56 13.91 7.63
C GLU A 118 -5.60 15.25 6.90
N VAL A 119 -5.16 16.31 7.57
CA VAL A 119 -5.16 17.66 7.00
C VAL A 119 -4.25 17.75 5.78
N LYS A 120 -3.12 17.05 5.80
CA LYS A 120 -2.13 17.08 4.71
C LYS A 120 -2.67 16.34 3.50
N TRP A 121 -3.08 15.08 3.65
CA TRP A 121 -3.48 14.30 2.47
C TRP A 121 -4.75 14.83 1.82
N LYS A 122 -5.68 15.42 2.57
CA LYS A 122 -6.87 16.08 1.99
C LYS A 122 -6.54 17.28 1.11
N ALA A 123 -5.42 17.96 1.35
CA ALA A 123 -4.99 19.13 0.58
C ALA A 123 -4.25 18.76 -0.71
N ILE A 124 -3.71 17.54 -0.80
CA ILE A 124 -2.93 17.08 -1.95
C ILE A 124 -3.83 16.79 -3.15
N LYS A 125 -3.45 17.31 -4.32
CA LYS A 125 -4.03 17.00 -5.63
C LYS A 125 -2.91 16.69 -6.61
N GLY A 126 -2.97 15.51 -7.22
CA GLY A 126 -1.91 15.00 -8.09
C GLY A 126 -0.61 14.66 -7.34
N ALA A 127 0.36 14.16 -8.09
CA ALA A 127 1.71 13.88 -7.59
C ALA A 127 2.80 14.58 -8.41
N GLN A 128 3.91 14.88 -7.73
CA GLN A 128 5.10 15.49 -8.34
C GLN A 128 6.29 14.53 -8.28
N SER A 129 7.05 14.50 -9.37
CA SER A 129 8.34 13.81 -9.42
C SER A 129 9.33 14.46 -8.46
N VAL A 130 10.22 13.62 -7.91
CA VAL A 130 11.38 14.07 -7.14
C VAL A 130 12.64 13.84 -7.96
N ASP A 131 13.72 14.54 -7.60
CA ASP A 131 15.01 14.37 -8.24
C ASP A 131 15.47 12.91 -8.18
N LEU A 132 15.97 12.38 -9.30
CA LEU A 132 16.63 11.09 -9.38
C LEU A 132 18.14 11.32 -9.58
N PHE A 133 18.93 10.94 -8.59
CA PHE A 133 20.39 11.03 -8.62
C PHE A 133 21.02 9.73 -9.09
N GLY A 134 22.04 9.82 -9.94
CA GLY A 134 22.75 8.68 -10.51
C GLY A 134 22.18 8.25 -11.86
N GLU A 135 22.86 7.30 -12.49
CA GLU A 135 22.49 6.77 -13.81
C GLU A 135 21.54 5.57 -13.65
N ASP A 136 20.34 5.65 -14.23
CA ASP A 136 19.43 4.51 -14.32
C ASP A 136 19.86 3.58 -15.46
N VAL A 137 20.82 2.70 -15.14
CA VAL A 137 21.33 1.72 -16.10
C VAL A 137 20.31 0.63 -16.34
N GLU A 138 20.01 0.35 -17.61
CA GLU A 138 19.14 -0.76 -17.99
C GLU A 138 19.79 -2.10 -17.68
N GLN A 139 19.36 -2.70 -16.57
CA GLN A 139 19.78 -4.02 -16.12
C GLN A 139 18.55 -4.90 -15.90
N LYS A 140 18.61 -6.15 -16.38
CA LYS A 140 17.49 -7.10 -16.28
C LYS A 140 17.51 -7.80 -14.91
N PRO A 141 16.47 -7.64 -14.09
CA PRO A 141 16.38 -8.33 -12.81
C PRO A 141 16.27 -9.85 -12.98
N VAL A 142 16.75 -10.60 -11.99
CA VAL A 142 16.60 -12.06 -11.95
C VAL A 142 15.12 -12.40 -11.75
N SER A 143 14.57 -13.24 -12.63
CA SER A 143 13.20 -13.74 -12.51
C SER A 143 13.10 -14.88 -11.51
N PHE A 144 11.97 -14.99 -10.84
CA PHE A 144 11.61 -16.14 -10.02
C PHE A 144 10.16 -16.56 -10.26
N GLU A 145 9.81 -17.76 -9.83
CA GLU A 145 8.45 -18.30 -9.91
C GLU A 145 7.63 -17.87 -8.70
N VAL A 146 6.37 -17.52 -8.95
CA VAL A 146 5.37 -17.23 -7.92
C VAL A 146 4.35 -18.35 -7.92
N ASP A 147 3.97 -18.84 -6.74
CA ASP A 147 2.95 -19.88 -6.61
C ASP A 147 1.56 -19.29 -6.84
N PHE A 148 1.19 -19.18 -8.12
CA PHE A 148 -0.07 -18.61 -8.56
C PHE A 148 -1.29 -19.38 -8.03
N LEU A 149 -1.21 -20.72 -7.97
CA LEU A 149 -2.33 -21.54 -7.48
C LEU A 149 -2.57 -21.30 -6.00
N LYS A 150 -1.50 -21.16 -5.21
CA LYS A 150 -1.58 -20.82 -3.79
C LYS A 150 -2.10 -19.41 -3.56
N LEU A 151 -1.76 -18.41 -4.40
CA LEU A 151 -2.39 -17.08 -4.35
C LEU A 151 -3.91 -17.18 -4.50
N ILE A 152 -4.38 -17.91 -5.52
CA ILE A 152 -5.80 -18.09 -5.78
C ILE A 152 -6.48 -18.85 -4.62
N GLN A 153 -5.85 -19.90 -4.09
CA GLN A 153 -6.37 -20.66 -2.97
C GLN A 153 -6.49 -19.80 -1.70
N ASN A 154 -5.45 -19.04 -1.37
CA ASN A 154 -5.43 -18.12 -0.24
C ASN A 154 -6.49 -17.03 -0.39
N PHE A 155 -6.66 -16.47 -1.59
CA PHE A 155 -7.73 -15.52 -1.90
C PHE A 155 -9.10 -16.14 -1.64
N LYS A 156 -9.43 -17.26 -2.29
CA LYS A 156 -10.77 -17.88 -2.17
C LYS A 156 -11.10 -18.27 -0.74
N THR A 157 -10.12 -18.84 -0.03
CA THR A 157 -10.29 -19.26 1.36
C THR A 157 -10.45 -18.07 2.29
N GLY A 158 -9.60 -17.05 2.14
CA GLY A 158 -9.65 -15.84 2.96
C GLY A 158 -10.88 -14.98 2.67
N PHE A 159 -11.27 -14.82 1.39
CA PHE A 159 -12.49 -14.08 1.03
C PHE A 159 -13.71 -14.71 1.69
N LYS A 160 -13.88 -16.04 1.61
CA LYS A 160 -14.97 -16.75 2.29
C LYS A 160 -14.92 -16.57 3.82
N LYS A 161 -13.72 -16.64 4.41
CA LYS A 161 -13.52 -16.45 5.85
C LYS A 161 -13.93 -15.05 6.32
N TYR A 162 -13.59 -14.01 5.56
CA TYR A 162 -13.80 -12.61 5.93
C TYR A 162 -14.96 -11.94 5.18
N GLU A 163 -15.80 -12.69 4.45
CA GLU A 163 -16.85 -12.13 3.58
C GLU A 163 -17.79 -11.19 4.34
N GLN A 164 -18.19 -11.57 5.56
CA GLN A 164 -19.06 -10.74 6.39
C GLN A 164 -18.38 -9.45 6.86
N VAL A 165 -17.07 -9.50 7.14
CA VAL A 165 -16.29 -8.31 7.48
C VAL A 165 -16.21 -7.40 6.26
N ILE A 166 -15.77 -7.93 5.12
CA ILE A 166 -15.64 -7.19 3.85
C ILE A 166 -16.96 -6.51 3.50
N LYS A 167 -18.07 -7.26 3.48
CA LYS A 167 -19.42 -6.73 3.21
C LYS A 167 -19.82 -5.56 4.10
N THR A 168 -19.33 -5.55 5.35
CA THR A 168 -19.72 -4.54 6.32
C THR A 168 -18.84 -3.28 6.22
N ILE A 169 -17.60 -3.40 5.74
CA ILE A 169 -16.62 -2.30 5.76
C ILE A 169 -16.50 -1.57 4.43
N VAL A 170 -16.81 -2.21 3.31
CA VAL A 170 -16.78 -1.59 1.97
C VAL A 170 -18.16 -1.11 1.53
N GLN A 171 -18.21 -0.20 0.56
CA GLN A 171 -19.48 0.24 -0.02
C GLN A 171 -20.21 -0.91 -0.75
N ASP A 172 -21.53 -0.82 -0.85
CA ASP A 172 -22.36 -1.90 -1.41
C ASP A 172 -21.98 -2.26 -2.86
N ASP A 173 -21.73 -1.26 -3.71
CA ASP A 173 -21.25 -1.41 -5.08
C ASP A 173 -19.88 -2.11 -5.14
N VAL A 174 -18.94 -1.66 -4.30
CA VAL A 174 -17.60 -2.27 -4.15
C VAL A 174 -17.73 -3.74 -3.72
N TYR A 175 -18.60 -4.05 -2.75
CA TYR A 175 -18.81 -5.44 -2.29
C TYR A 175 -19.37 -6.33 -3.41
N HIS A 176 -20.33 -5.83 -4.19
CA HIS A 176 -20.92 -6.60 -5.30
C HIS A 176 -19.86 -6.97 -6.35
N GLU A 177 -18.99 -6.03 -6.71
CA GLU A 177 -17.88 -6.29 -7.62
C GLU A 177 -16.84 -7.25 -7.03
N LEU A 178 -16.43 -7.06 -5.77
CA LEU A 178 -15.52 -7.99 -5.08
C LEU A 178 -16.09 -9.41 -5.02
N LYS A 179 -17.39 -9.54 -4.80
CA LYS A 179 -18.08 -10.83 -4.83
C LYS A 179 -18.06 -11.44 -6.23
N ALA A 180 -18.21 -10.66 -7.31
CA ALA A 180 -18.03 -11.16 -8.67
C ALA A 180 -16.60 -11.66 -8.91
N VAL A 181 -15.58 -10.91 -8.46
CA VAL A 181 -14.17 -11.33 -8.53
C VAL A 181 -13.95 -12.68 -7.82
N SER A 182 -14.55 -12.88 -6.64
CA SER A 182 -14.43 -14.13 -5.87
C SER A 182 -14.99 -15.37 -6.57
N HIS A 183 -15.99 -15.19 -7.44
CA HIS A 183 -16.60 -16.26 -8.22
C HIS A 183 -15.95 -16.48 -9.60
N SER A 184 -14.97 -15.65 -9.97
CA SER A 184 -14.29 -15.76 -11.25
C SER A 184 -13.52 -17.09 -11.39
N HIS A 185 -13.45 -17.57 -12.64
CA HIS A 185 -12.58 -18.70 -12.97
C HIS A 185 -11.12 -18.29 -12.75
N LEU A 186 -10.30 -19.22 -12.22
CA LEU A 186 -8.91 -18.95 -11.83
C LEU A 186 -8.04 -18.34 -12.95
N ASN A 187 -8.27 -18.72 -14.22
CA ASN A 187 -7.53 -18.20 -15.37
C ASN A 187 -8.14 -16.93 -16.00
N LYS A 188 -9.23 -16.41 -15.43
CA LYS A 188 -9.95 -15.21 -15.88
C LYS A 188 -10.15 -14.22 -14.73
N LEU A 189 -9.42 -14.38 -13.63
CA LEU A 189 -9.50 -13.47 -12.50
C LEU A 189 -9.00 -12.10 -12.95
N HIS A 190 -9.88 -11.11 -12.86
CA HIS A 190 -9.59 -9.73 -13.17
C HIS A 190 -10.04 -8.88 -12.00
N PHE A 191 -9.11 -8.10 -11.44
CA PHE A 191 -9.34 -7.17 -10.36
C PHE A 191 -8.96 -5.76 -10.85
N PRO A 192 -9.95 -4.98 -11.32
CA PRO A 192 -9.74 -3.62 -11.84
C PRO A 192 -9.00 -2.72 -10.85
N ASP A 193 -8.28 -1.73 -11.37
CA ASP A 193 -7.49 -0.81 -10.55
C ASP A 193 -8.39 0.11 -9.73
N GLU A 194 -9.52 0.55 -10.29
CA GLU A 194 -10.52 1.40 -9.66
C GLU A 194 -11.17 0.68 -8.47
N LEU A 195 -11.56 -0.59 -8.68
CA LEU A 195 -12.11 -1.43 -7.62
C LEU A 195 -11.09 -1.63 -6.50
N TRP A 196 -9.82 -1.83 -6.85
CA TRP A 196 -8.75 -2.01 -5.88
C TRP A 196 -8.50 -0.73 -5.07
N ALA A 197 -8.43 0.43 -5.71
CA ALA A 197 -8.29 1.72 -5.05
C ALA A 197 -9.42 1.97 -4.04
N LYS A 198 -10.67 1.83 -4.47
CA LYS A 198 -11.86 1.97 -3.60
C LYS A 198 -11.85 0.98 -2.44
N THR A 199 -11.49 -0.28 -2.69
CA THR A 199 -11.35 -1.31 -1.66
C THR A 199 -10.32 -0.92 -0.61
N VAL A 200 -9.13 -0.47 -1.03
CA VAL A 200 -8.07 -0.03 -0.10
C VAL A 200 -8.54 1.18 0.71
N TYR A 201 -9.22 2.15 0.08
CA TYR A 201 -9.77 3.30 0.77
C TYR A 201 -10.85 2.95 1.79
N ASP A 202 -11.80 2.10 1.44
CA ASP A 202 -12.83 1.62 2.36
C ASP A 202 -12.20 0.87 3.54
N CYS A 203 -11.20 0.02 3.30
CA CYS A 203 -10.44 -0.63 4.36
C CYS A 203 -9.68 0.38 5.23
N ALA A 204 -9.08 1.42 4.65
CA ALA A 204 -8.40 2.48 5.40
C ALA A 204 -9.36 3.27 6.30
N ILE A 205 -10.57 3.57 5.79
CA ILE A 205 -11.63 4.22 6.54
C ILE A 205 -12.08 3.32 7.69
N ALA A 206 -12.33 2.04 7.41
CA ALA A 206 -12.78 1.09 8.42
C ALA A 206 -11.69 0.77 9.47
N TYR A 207 -10.42 0.81 9.08
CA TYR A 207 -9.31 0.67 10.02
C TYR A 207 -9.31 1.77 11.09
N ASN A 208 -9.65 3.00 10.68
CA ASN A 208 -9.62 4.19 11.55
C ASN A 208 -10.93 4.45 12.29
N TYR A 209 -12.08 4.15 11.65
CA TYR A 209 -13.41 4.50 12.15
C TYR A 209 -14.45 3.37 12.00
N GLY A 210 -14.05 2.17 11.61
CA GLY A 210 -14.98 1.07 11.31
C GLY A 210 -15.46 0.30 12.54
N PRO A 211 -16.47 -0.57 12.40
CA PRO A 211 -17.04 -1.30 13.53
C PRO A 211 -16.17 -2.46 14.04
N PHE A 212 -15.12 -2.84 13.32
CA PHE A 212 -14.24 -3.96 13.68
C PHE A 212 -12.90 -3.48 14.26
N PRO A 213 -12.19 -4.35 15.00
CA PRO A 213 -10.80 -4.13 15.36
C PRO A 213 -9.93 -3.90 14.11
N SER A 214 -8.98 -2.97 14.19
CA SER A 214 -8.12 -2.59 13.07
C SER A 214 -7.31 -3.77 12.50
N ASN A 215 -6.90 -4.74 13.33
CA ASN A 215 -6.25 -5.98 12.86
C ASN A 215 -7.19 -6.85 12.02
N THR A 216 -8.47 -6.96 12.40
CA THR A 216 -9.46 -7.72 11.63
C THR A 216 -9.69 -7.11 10.25
N VAL A 217 -9.62 -5.79 10.13
CA VAL A 217 -9.69 -5.10 8.83
C VAL A 217 -8.47 -5.43 7.97
N LEU A 218 -7.26 -5.41 8.54
CA LEU A 218 -6.04 -5.79 7.82
C LEU A 218 -6.07 -7.25 7.37
N GLU A 219 -6.46 -8.17 8.25
CA GLU A 219 -6.61 -9.60 7.94
C GLU A 219 -7.63 -9.84 6.80
N ALA A 220 -8.71 -9.04 6.75
CA ALA A 220 -9.70 -9.11 5.68
C ALA A 220 -9.19 -8.56 4.34
N LEU A 221 -8.22 -7.64 4.36
CA LEU A 221 -7.61 -7.07 3.15
C LEU A 221 -6.55 -7.99 2.53
N VAL A 222 -5.85 -8.80 3.34
CA VAL A 222 -4.84 -9.76 2.87
C VAL A 222 -5.31 -10.66 1.70
N PRO A 223 -6.47 -11.35 1.76
CA PRO A 223 -6.92 -12.17 0.63
C PRO A 223 -7.22 -11.35 -0.63
N LEU A 224 -7.69 -10.11 -0.49
CA LEU A 224 -7.94 -9.22 -1.63
C LEU A 224 -6.62 -8.79 -2.29
N TYR A 225 -5.58 -8.56 -1.49
CA TYR A 225 -4.21 -8.35 -1.98
C TYR A 225 -3.68 -9.57 -2.76
N PHE A 226 -3.96 -10.79 -2.32
CA PHE A 226 -3.60 -11.98 -3.10
C PHE A 226 -4.32 -12.05 -4.45
N ALA A 227 -5.62 -11.71 -4.48
CA ALA A 227 -6.35 -11.59 -5.75
C ALA A 227 -5.76 -10.50 -6.64
N LYS A 228 -5.42 -9.33 -6.08
CA LYS A 228 -4.81 -8.24 -6.84
C LYS A 228 -3.48 -8.67 -7.47
N THR A 229 -2.65 -9.35 -6.70
CA THR A 229 -1.36 -9.91 -7.17
C THR A 229 -1.58 -10.94 -8.28
N ALA A 230 -2.54 -11.86 -8.10
CA ALA A 230 -2.87 -12.85 -9.13
C ALA A 230 -3.40 -12.20 -10.42
N SER A 231 -4.28 -11.19 -10.31
CA SER A 231 -4.78 -10.42 -11.45
C SER A 231 -3.64 -9.75 -12.23
N PHE A 232 -2.67 -9.16 -11.52
CA PHE A 232 -1.50 -8.52 -12.13
C PHE A 232 -0.61 -9.55 -12.85
N ILE A 233 -0.39 -10.73 -12.26
CA ILE A 233 0.37 -11.81 -12.91
C ILE A 233 -0.30 -12.25 -14.22
N LEU A 234 -1.63 -12.37 -14.23
CA LEU A 234 -2.38 -12.73 -15.44
C LEU A 234 -2.28 -11.66 -16.53
N SER A 235 -2.48 -10.39 -16.18
CA SER A 235 -2.45 -9.28 -17.16
C SER A 235 -1.06 -9.02 -17.72
N THR A 236 -0.01 -9.26 -16.94
CA THR A 236 1.37 -8.95 -17.32
C THR A 236 2.19 -10.17 -17.75
N LYS A 237 1.58 -11.37 -17.88
CA LYS A 237 2.28 -12.64 -18.17
C LYS A 237 3.29 -12.52 -19.32
N TYR A 238 2.88 -11.91 -20.42
CA TYR A 238 3.67 -11.76 -21.65
C TYR A 238 4.37 -10.38 -21.77
N MET A 239 4.34 -9.56 -20.72
CA MET A 239 4.99 -8.25 -20.68
C MET A 239 6.42 -8.33 -20.15
N SER A 240 7.29 -7.42 -20.58
CA SER A 240 8.57 -7.16 -19.93
C SER A 240 8.38 -6.52 -18.55
N SER A 241 9.44 -6.46 -17.73
CA SER A 241 9.33 -5.77 -16.43
C SER A 241 9.10 -4.27 -16.61
N SER A 242 9.68 -3.65 -17.64
CA SER A 242 9.44 -2.23 -17.96
C SER A 242 8.00 -1.94 -18.42
N LEU A 243 7.38 -2.84 -19.18
CA LEU A 243 5.96 -2.70 -19.56
C LEU A 243 5.03 -2.94 -18.37
N ALA A 244 5.36 -3.91 -17.51
CA ALA A 244 4.62 -4.14 -16.26
C ALA A 244 4.74 -2.96 -15.30
N GLU A 245 5.86 -2.23 -15.31
CA GLU A 245 6.04 -1.00 -14.55
C GLU A 245 5.06 0.10 -14.97
N ALA A 246 4.80 0.26 -16.26
CA ALA A 246 3.78 1.19 -16.75
C ALA A 246 2.37 0.87 -16.22
N ILE A 247 2.06 -0.41 -15.97
CA ILE A 247 0.80 -0.81 -15.32
C ILE A 247 0.78 -0.36 -13.85
N VAL A 248 1.90 -0.47 -13.13
CA VAL A 248 2.02 0.00 -11.74
C VAL A 248 1.85 1.52 -11.65
N GLU A 249 2.42 2.27 -12.59
CA GLU A 249 2.23 3.72 -12.71
C GLU A 249 0.76 4.07 -12.97
N GLY A 250 0.10 3.39 -13.91
CA GLY A 250 -1.33 3.58 -14.19
C GLY A 250 -2.21 3.26 -12.97
N THR A 251 -1.92 2.18 -12.23
CA THR A 251 -2.61 1.88 -10.97
C THR A 251 -2.44 3.03 -9.96
N ALA A 252 -1.26 3.65 -9.89
CA ALA A 252 -1.02 4.78 -8.98
C ALA A 252 -1.81 6.04 -9.36
N GLU A 253 -1.96 6.31 -10.66
CA GLU A 253 -2.83 7.37 -11.18
C GLU A 253 -4.30 7.12 -10.82
N VAL A 254 -4.79 5.87 -10.96
CA VAL A 254 -6.15 5.50 -10.54
C VAL A 254 -6.38 5.74 -9.04
N PHE A 255 -5.37 5.51 -8.19
CA PHE A 255 -5.47 5.89 -6.78
C PHE A 255 -5.62 7.41 -6.59
N GLU A 256 -4.93 8.23 -7.39
CA GLU A 256 -5.09 9.69 -7.35
C GLU A 256 -6.50 10.12 -7.77
N GLU A 257 -7.02 9.52 -8.84
CA GLU A 257 -8.37 9.80 -9.38
C GLU A 257 -9.49 9.41 -8.41
N GLU A 258 -9.35 8.26 -7.75
CA GLU A 258 -10.36 7.74 -6.81
C GLU A 258 -10.29 8.38 -5.41
N LYS A 259 -9.46 9.40 -5.21
CA LYS A 259 -9.29 10.06 -3.90
C LYS A 259 -10.55 10.79 -3.42
N ASP A 260 -11.44 11.16 -4.31
CA ASP A 260 -12.74 11.72 -3.95
C ASP A 260 -13.62 10.69 -3.23
N HIS A 261 -13.56 9.40 -3.61
CA HIS A 261 -14.21 8.30 -2.87
C HIS A 261 -13.74 8.29 -1.41
N LEU A 262 -12.42 8.27 -1.19
CA LEU A 262 -11.82 8.33 0.15
C LEU A 262 -12.33 9.55 0.93
N SER A 263 -12.23 10.74 0.34
CA SER A 263 -12.55 12.01 1.02
C SER A 263 -14.01 12.08 1.44
N ASN A 264 -14.92 11.59 0.60
CA ASN A 264 -16.36 11.57 0.87
C ASN A 264 -16.68 10.63 2.05
N TYR A 265 -16.23 9.39 1.99
CA TYR A 265 -16.57 8.38 2.99
C TYR A 265 -15.79 8.53 4.31
N TRP A 266 -14.56 9.05 4.28
CA TRP A 266 -13.78 9.37 5.49
C TRP A 266 -14.54 10.31 6.43
N ASN A 267 -15.09 11.40 5.88
CA ASN A 267 -15.84 12.39 6.65
C ASN A 267 -17.16 11.83 7.22
N ILE A 268 -17.84 10.96 6.47
CA ILE A 268 -19.06 10.28 6.91
C ILE A 268 -18.74 9.33 8.07
N ALA A 269 -17.72 8.49 7.92
CA ALA A 269 -17.32 7.52 8.94
C ALA A 269 -16.85 8.19 10.23
N LYS A 270 -16.03 9.25 10.13
CA LYS A 270 -15.55 10.03 11.28
C LYS A 270 -16.70 10.63 12.10
N LYS A 271 -17.76 11.11 11.45
CA LYS A 271 -18.98 11.61 12.12
C LYS A 271 -19.77 10.47 12.79
N LYS A 272 -19.85 9.31 12.15
CA LYS A 272 -20.60 8.13 12.64
C LYS A 272 -19.92 7.45 13.83
N TYR A 273 -18.58 7.42 13.87
CA TYR A 273 -17.81 6.69 14.89
C TYR A 273 -16.71 7.56 15.56
N PRO A 274 -17.08 8.63 16.30
CA PRO A 274 -16.12 9.59 16.85
C PRO A 274 -15.15 9.01 17.90
N LYS A 275 -15.45 7.84 18.49
CA LYS A 275 -14.73 7.26 19.64
C LYS A 275 -13.48 6.45 19.31
N GLN A 276 -13.27 6.01 18.06
CA GLN A 276 -12.07 5.22 17.71
C GLN A 276 -10.81 6.06 17.44
N SER A 277 -10.97 7.35 17.13
CA SER A 277 -9.85 8.29 16.88
C SER A 277 -8.89 8.46 18.08
N LYS A 278 -9.31 8.11 19.29
CA LYS A 278 -8.48 8.27 20.51
C LYS A 278 -7.48 7.13 20.75
N LYS A 279 -7.47 6.05 19.97
CA LYS A 279 -6.54 4.92 20.19
C LYS A 279 -5.07 5.25 19.87
N HIS A 280 -4.79 6.28 19.07
CA HIS A 280 -3.42 6.67 18.68
C HIS A 280 -2.91 7.93 19.39
N ALA A 281 -3.71 8.51 20.30
CA ALA A 281 -3.25 9.60 21.14
C ALA A 281 -2.30 9.04 22.21
N ILE A 282 -1.01 9.16 21.93
CA ILE A 282 0.16 8.95 22.79
C ILE A 282 -0.23 8.98 24.27
N SER A 283 -0.01 7.87 25.00
CA SER A 283 -0.10 7.87 26.45
C SER A 283 0.89 8.92 26.97
N LYS A 284 0.37 10.05 27.43
CA LYS A 284 1.15 10.98 28.25
C LYS A 284 1.41 10.29 29.57
N ASN A 285 2.59 9.70 29.71
CA ASN A 285 3.31 9.55 30.97
C ASN A 285 4.75 10.01 30.70
#